data_AF-A0A5N5ZEY5-F1
#
_entry.id   AF-A0A5N5ZEY5-F1
#
_cell.length_a   1.000
_cell.length_b   1.000
_cell.length_c   1.000
_cell.angle_alpha   90.00
_cell.angle_beta   90.00
_cell.angle_gamma   90.00
#
_symmetry.space_group_name_H-M   'P 1'
#
loop_
_entity.id
_entity.type
_entity.pdbx_description
1 polymer ?
#
loop_
_entity_poly.entity_id
_entity_poly.type
_entity_poly.pdbx_seq_one_letter_code
_entity_poly.pdbx_strand_id
1 'polypeptide(L)'
;MIGTVTEFLTRKNSVFLTLISFTAFLAPMSHLMVPTQMKGILGFTWMSSFLYSLGWSISVVCFGVLMNFASNYTNEFKKFFRFLSFMMIGYAFFFMAYTLIPIKKDFPLYVYLLLFLTISALSVCLFYYVSEAVMYVENRFKKAIKNIFSHIYDTKNDIKEEKQAEHEILRGKLIQETIENVG
;
A
#
# COMPACT_ATOMS: atom_id res chain seq x y z
N MET A 1 24.24 4.91 9.15
CA MET A 1 23.93 3.99 8.05
C MET A 1 23.63 2.56 8.51
N ILE A 2 24.27 2.05 9.58
CA ILE A 2 23.93 0.73 10.17
C ILE A 2 22.60 0.78 10.96
N GLY A 3 22.32 1.86 11.69
CA GLY A 3 21.07 2.01 12.47
C GLY A 3 19.78 1.91 11.65
N THR A 4 19.76 2.47 10.43
CA THR A 4 18.60 2.41 9.52
C THR A 4 18.34 1.00 8.98
N VAL A 5 19.38 0.17 8.82
CA VAL A 5 19.23 -1.22 8.36
C VAL A 5 18.83 -2.14 9.51
N THR A 6 19.40 -1.91 10.70
CA THR A 6 19.09 -2.71 11.90
C THR A 6 17.70 -2.40 12.47
N GLU A 7 17.21 -1.15 12.37
CA GLU A 7 15.85 -0.76 12.77
C GLU A 7 14.78 -1.25 11.77
N PHE A 8 15.15 -1.38 10.49
CA PHE A 8 14.33 -2.05 9.46
C PHE A 8 14.25 -3.57 9.71
N LEU A 9 15.35 -4.21 10.13
CA LEU A 9 15.40 -5.65 10.42
C LEU A 9 14.71 -6.05 11.73
N THR A 10 14.59 -5.16 12.72
CA THR A 10 14.04 -5.50 14.06
C THR A 10 12.53 -5.36 14.17
N ARG A 11 11.84 -4.76 13.20
CA ARG A 11 10.39 -4.49 13.30
C ARG A 11 9.58 -5.38 12.36
N LYS A 12 9.26 -6.59 12.84
CA LYS A 12 8.20 -7.52 12.38
C LYS A 12 7.79 -7.29 10.91
N ASN A 13 8.54 -7.91 9.99
CA ASN A 13 8.27 -7.98 8.56
C ASN A 13 6.76 -8.03 8.31
N SER A 14 6.18 -6.89 7.91
CA SER A 14 4.81 -6.85 7.43
C SER A 14 4.78 -7.75 6.19
N VAL A 15 4.10 -8.89 6.27
CA VAL A 15 3.96 -9.84 5.14
C VAL A 15 3.59 -9.10 3.85
N PHE A 16 2.81 -8.03 3.97
CA PHE A 16 2.48 -7.11 2.89
C PHE A 16 3.71 -6.42 2.24
N LEU A 17 4.65 -5.89 3.02
CA LEU A 17 5.88 -5.27 2.49
C LEU A 17 6.77 -6.30 1.79
N THR A 18 6.86 -7.51 2.36
CA THR A 18 7.60 -8.61 1.74
C THR A 18 6.96 -9.01 0.41
N LEU A 19 5.62 -9.14 0.38
CA LEU A 19 4.88 -9.44 -0.84
C LEU A 19 5.06 -8.36 -1.90
N ILE A 20 4.94 -7.08 -1.54
CA ILE A 20 5.14 -5.97 -2.48
C ILE A 20 6.56 -5.96 -3.01
N SER A 21 7.56 -6.18 -2.17
CA SER A 21 8.97 -6.20 -2.58
C SER A 21 9.26 -7.37 -3.52
N PHE A 22 8.67 -8.54 -3.23
CA PHE A 22 8.75 -9.71 -4.09
C PHE A 22 8.07 -9.48 -5.44
N THR A 23 6.87 -8.90 -5.45
CA THR A 23 6.16 -8.52 -6.68
C THR A 23 6.95 -7.48 -7.47
N ALA A 24 7.56 -6.48 -6.81
CA ALA A 24 8.38 -5.47 -7.47
C ALA A 24 9.53 -6.11 -8.26
N PHE A 25 10.16 -7.13 -7.68
CA PHE A 25 11.28 -7.83 -8.30
C PHE A 25 10.84 -8.80 -9.39
N LEU A 26 9.76 -9.56 -9.17
CA LEU A 26 9.31 -10.59 -10.11
C LEU A 26 8.45 -10.08 -11.26
N ALA A 27 7.73 -8.96 -11.09
CA ALA A 27 6.81 -8.50 -12.12
C ALA A 27 7.48 -8.30 -13.50
N PRO A 28 8.68 -7.69 -13.62
CA PRO A 28 9.38 -7.58 -14.90
C PRO A 28 9.81 -8.94 -15.47
N MET A 29 10.01 -9.95 -14.61
CA MET A 29 10.43 -11.31 -15.01
C MET A 29 9.28 -12.17 -15.51
N SER A 30 8.02 -11.71 -15.38
CA SER A 30 6.84 -12.44 -15.87
C SER A 30 6.91 -12.82 -17.35
N HIS A 31 7.59 -12.01 -18.17
CA HIS A 31 7.79 -12.28 -19.60
C HIS A 31 8.59 -13.57 -19.88
N LEU A 32 9.43 -14.02 -18.94
CA LEU A 32 10.23 -15.25 -19.07
C LEU A 32 9.40 -16.52 -18.94
N MET A 33 8.19 -16.41 -18.37
CA MET A 33 7.29 -17.54 -18.17
C MET A 33 6.45 -17.88 -19.40
N VAL A 34 6.52 -17.06 -20.46
CA VAL A 34 5.71 -17.22 -21.66
C VAL A 34 6.58 -17.57 -22.86
N PRO A 35 6.19 -18.56 -23.69
CA PRO A 35 6.90 -18.88 -24.92
C PRO A 35 7.02 -17.65 -25.83
N THR A 36 8.21 -17.44 -26.40
CA THR A 36 8.52 -16.27 -27.24
C THR A 36 7.62 -16.15 -28.47
N GLN A 37 7.06 -17.27 -28.94
CA GLN A 37 6.22 -17.32 -30.14
C GLN A 37 4.73 -17.05 -29.86
N MET A 38 4.33 -16.84 -28.61
CA MET A 38 2.94 -16.57 -28.28
C MET A 38 2.53 -15.17 -28.79
N LYS A 39 1.43 -15.15 -29.57
CA LYS A 39 0.87 -13.91 -30.12
C LYS A 39 0.53 -12.92 -29.00
N GLY A 40 0.98 -11.67 -29.16
CA GLY A 40 0.70 -10.59 -28.22
C GLY A 40 -0.74 -10.06 -28.29
N ILE A 41 -1.03 -9.13 -27.38
CA ILE A 41 -2.32 -8.44 -27.26
C ILE A 41 -2.11 -6.93 -27.26
N LEU A 42 -3.20 -6.16 -27.42
CA LEU A 42 -3.20 -4.71 -27.24
C LEU A 42 -2.13 -3.97 -28.07
N GLY A 43 -1.89 -4.45 -29.30
CA GLY A 43 -0.93 -3.85 -30.23
C GLY A 43 0.50 -4.39 -30.13
N PHE A 44 0.79 -5.26 -29.17
CA PHE A 44 2.09 -5.94 -29.08
C PHE A 44 2.16 -7.15 -30.03
N THR A 45 3.28 -7.31 -30.72
CA THR A 45 3.54 -8.45 -31.60
C THR A 45 3.65 -9.75 -30.79
N TRP A 46 4.36 -9.71 -29.65
CA TRP A 46 4.65 -10.86 -28.81
C TRP A 46 4.09 -10.68 -27.40
N MET A 47 3.56 -11.75 -26.82
CA MET A 47 3.05 -11.74 -25.44
C MET A 47 4.15 -11.40 -24.42
N SER A 48 5.38 -11.86 -24.67
CA SER A 48 6.54 -11.54 -23.84
C SER A 48 6.82 -10.03 -23.78
N SER A 49 6.71 -9.32 -24.90
CA SER A 49 6.88 -7.86 -24.94
C SER A 49 5.80 -7.12 -24.15
N PHE A 50 4.55 -7.58 -24.24
CA PHE A 50 3.45 -7.03 -23.46
C PHE A 50 3.69 -7.22 -21.95
N LEU A 51 4.00 -8.45 -21.53
CA LEU A 51 4.26 -8.78 -20.13
C LEU A 51 5.50 -8.06 -19.58
N TYR A 52 6.52 -7.85 -20.41
CA TYR A 52 7.69 -7.08 -20.02
C TYR A 52 7.33 -5.62 -19.74
N SER A 53 6.60 -4.97 -20.65
CA SER A 53 6.14 -3.57 -20.48
C SER A 53 5.23 -3.39 -19.27
N LEU A 54 4.27 -4.32 -19.11
CA LEU A 54 3.35 -4.31 -17.98
C LEU A 54 4.08 -4.60 -16.67
N GLY A 55 5.00 -5.56 -16.67
CA GLY A 55 5.80 -5.97 -15.52
C GLY A 55 6.66 -4.84 -14.97
N TRP A 56 7.29 -4.05 -15.84
CA TRP A 56 8.00 -2.83 -15.43
C TRP A 56 7.07 -1.80 -14.80
N SER A 57 5.91 -1.56 -15.40
CA SER A 57 4.94 -0.61 -14.86
C SER A 57 4.50 -1.04 -13.45
N ILE A 58 4.18 -2.32 -13.25
CA ILE A 58 3.83 -2.88 -11.93
C ILE A 58 5.00 -2.73 -10.94
N SER A 59 6.23 -3.03 -11.38
CA SER A 59 7.42 -2.90 -10.53
C SER A 59 7.59 -1.48 -10.01
N VAL A 60 7.46 -0.48 -10.90
CA VAL A 60 7.57 0.93 -10.51
C VAL A 60 6.42 1.35 -9.60
N VAL A 61 5.20 0.84 -9.80
CA VAL A 61 4.10 1.05 -8.82
C VAL A 61 4.52 0.53 -7.45
N CYS A 62 5.02 -0.71 -7.36
CA CYS A 62 5.44 -1.30 -6.10
C CYS A 62 6.56 -0.48 -5.43
N PHE A 63 7.56 -0.03 -6.19
CA PHE A 63 8.61 0.86 -5.64
C PHE A 63 8.04 2.19 -5.17
N GLY A 64 7.10 2.79 -5.90
CA GLY A 64 6.40 4.00 -5.48
C GLY A 64 5.68 3.81 -4.14
N VAL A 65 4.98 2.68 -3.95
CA VAL A 65 4.31 2.34 -2.69
C VAL A 65 5.32 2.15 -1.54
N LEU A 66 6.40 1.40 -1.78
CA LEU A 66 7.46 1.19 -0.79
C LEU A 66 8.13 2.51 -0.38
N MET A 67 8.39 3.40 -1.35
CA MET A 67 8.96 4.72 -1.10
C MET A 67 8.01 5.59 -0.27
N ASN A 68 6.70 5.54 -0.55
CA ASN A 68 5.69 6.23 0.24
C ASN A 68 5.70 5.75 1.69
N PHE A 69 5.75 4.43 1.87
CA PHE A 69 5.80 3.81 3.18
C PHE A 69 7.08 4.21 3.93
N ALA A 70 8.24 4.14 3.27
CA ALA A 70 9.53 4.56 3.83
C ALA A 70 9.56 6.04 4.23
N SER A 71 8.81 6.91 3.54
CA SER A 71 8.70 8.33 3.88
C SER A 71 8.16 8.57 5.29
N ASN A 72 7.35 7.64 5.82
CA ASN A 72 6.80 7.75 7.17
C ASN A 72 7.81 7.47 8.28
N TYR A 73 8.98 6.91 7.95
CA TYR A 73 10.03 6.55 8.90
C TYR A 73 11.25 7.49 8.83
N THR A 74 11.31 8.38 7.84
CA THR A 74 12.45 9.28 7.60
C THR A 74 12.04 10.74 7.82
N ASN A 75 12.17 11.24 9.06
CA ASN A 75 11.71 12.59 9.40
C ASN A 75 12.39 13.70 8.57
N GLU A 76 13.68 13.57 8.30
CA GLU A 76 14.46 14.58 7.57
C GLU A 76 14.14 14.61 6.07
N PHE A 77 13.80 13.47 5.47
CA PHE A 77 13.58 13.33 4.02
C PHE A 77 12.13 12.99 3.63
N LYS A 78 11.20 13.03 4.58
CA LYS A 78 9.79 12.64 4.39
C LYS A 78 9.16 13.28 3.15
N LYS A 79 9.31 14.60 3.00
CA LYS A 79 8.73 15.33 1.85
C LYS A 79 9.33 14.87 0.52
N PHE A 80 10.65 14.66 0.48
CA PHE A 80 11.34 14.21 -0.72
C PHE A 80 10.93 12.79 -1.11
N PHE A 81 10.92 11.84 -0.17
CA PHE A 81 10.49 10.46 -0.42
C PHE A 81 9.03 10.39 -0.85
N ARG A 82 8.16 11.19 -0.23
CA ARG A 82 6.74 11.26 -0.60
C ARG A 82 6.53 11.86 -1.99
N PHE A 83 7.28 12.90 -2.34
CA PHE A 83 7.27 13.48 -3.68
C PHE A 83 7.75 12.46 -4.73
N LEU A 84 8.89 11.81 -4.48
CA LEU A 84 9.46 10.80 -5.37
C LEU A 84 8.49 9.62 -5.54
N SER A 85 7.85 9.18 -4.45
CA SER A 85 6.79 8.17 -4.51
C SER A 85 5.67 8.57 -5.48
N PHE A 86 5.09 9.76 -5.34
CA PHE A 86 4.02 10.21 -6.21
C PHE A 86 4.46 10.35 -7.67
N MET A 87 5.71 10.77 -7.91
CA MET A 87 6.28 10.80 -9.26
C MET A 87 6.42 9.41 -9.85
N MET A 88 6.91 8.42 -9.07
CA MET A 88 7.01 7.03 -9.51
C MET A 88 5.63 6.43 -9.82
N ILE A 89 4.63 6.68 -8.96
CA ILE A 89 3.25 6.24 -9.19
C ILE A 89 2.68 6.87 -10.46
N GLY A 90 2.83 8.19 -10.65
CA GLY A 90 2.36 8.88 -11.85
C GLY A 90 3.01 8.34 -13.12
N TYR A 91 4.34 8.20 -13.11
CA TYR A 91 5.09 7.60 -14.22
C TYR A 91 4.59 6.18 -14.53
N ALA A 92 4.44 5.34 -13.51
CA ALA A 92 4.02 3.96 -13.69
C ALA A 92 2.61 3.85 -14.28
N PHE A 93 1.64 4.64 -13.81
CA PHE A 93 0.29 4.63 -14.36
C PHE A 93 0.21 5.23 -15.76
N PHE A 94 1.05 6.21 -16.09
CA PHE A 94 1.18 6.71 -17.47
C PHE A 94 1.62 5.59 -18.41
N PHE A 95 2.71 4.88 -18.07
CA PHE A 95 3.23 3.79 -18.89
C PHE A 95 2.30 2.57 -18.91
N MET A 96 1.59 2.31 -17.82
CA MET A 96 0.57 1.27 -17.75
C MET A 96 -0.59 1.60 -18.70
N ALA A 97 -1.08 2.84 -18.70
CA ALA A 97 -2.11 3.30 -19.64
C ALA A 97 -1.64 3.20 -21.09
N TYR A 98 -0.40 3.64 -21.38
CA TYR A 98 0.22 3.47 -22.69
C TYR A 98 0.33 2.00 -23.13
N THR A 99 0.61 1.09 -22.19
CA THR A 99 0.71 -0.36 -22.46
C THR A 99 -0.67 -0.98 -22.72
N LEU A 100 -1.71 -0.52 -22.02
CA LEU A 100 -3.04 -1.12 -22.07
C LEU A 100 -3.93 -0.55 -23.18
N ILE A 101 -3.68 0.68 -23.60
CA ILE A 101 -4.48 1.39 -24.61
C ILE A 101 -3.70 1.43 -25.93
N PRO A 102 -4.04 0.59 -26.92
CA PRO A 102 -3.35 0.60 -28.19
C PRO A 102 -3.56 1.92 -28.93
N ILE A 103 -2.47 2.55 -29.35
CA ILE A 103 -2.52 3.73 -30.22
C ILE A 103 -2.97 3.28 -31.60
N LYS A 104 -4.16 3.69 -32.00
CA LYS A 104 -4.73 3.44 -33.33
C LYS A 104 -4.63 4.71 -34.18
N LYS A 105 -4.88 4.58 -35.48
CA LYS A 105 -4.93 5.73 -36.42
C LYS A 105 -6.22 6.55 -36.30
N ASP A 106 -7.04 6.28 -35.29
CA ASP A 106 -8.37 6.84 -35.12
C ASP A 106 -8.31 8.29 -34.61
N PHE A 107 -7.25 8.63 -33.84
CA PHE A 107 -7.02 9.98 -33.32
C PHE A 107 -5.55 10.40 -33.48
N PRO A 108 -5.26 11.71 -33.48
CA PRO A 108 -3.90 12.21 -33.40
C PRO A 108 -3.18 11.78 -32.11
N LEU A 109 -1.87 11.59 -32.18
CA LEU A 109 -1.04 11.13 -31.06
C LEU A 109 -1.20 11.98 -29.78
N TYR A 110 -1.35 13.30 -29.91
CA TYR A 110 -1.48 14.18 -28.75
C TYR A 110 -2.75 13.90 -27.92
N VAL A 111 -3.82 13.37 -28.52
CA VAL A 111 -5.05 13.01 -27.82
C VAL A 111 -4.79 11.83 -26.88
N TYR A 112 -4.06 10.82 -27.37
CA TYR A 112 -3.64 9.67 -26.54
C TYR A 112 -2.71 10.09 -25.41
N LEU A 113 -1.73 10.96 -25.69
CA LEU A 113 -0.82 11.47 -24.66
C LEU A 113 -1.57 12.26 -23.57
N LEU A 114 -2.55 13.08 -23.95
CA LEU A 114 -3.40 13.81 -23.01
C LEU A 114 -4.23 12.84 -22.16
N LEU A 115 -4.80 11.80 -22.77
CA LEU A 115 -5.53 10.75 -22.06
C LEU A 115 -4.65 10.00 -21.05
N PHE A 116 -3.42 9.65 -21.42
CA PHE A 116 -2.50 8.97 -20.49
C PHE A 116 -2.08 9.88 -19.33
N LEU A 117 -1.90 11.18 -19.60
CA LEU A 117 -1.60 12.18 -18.60
C LEU A 117 -2.78 12.38 -17.63
N THR A 118 -4.02 12.40 -18.12
CA THR A 118 -5.20 12.50 -17.25
C THR A 118 -5.40 11.25 -16.40
N ILE A 119 -5.22 10.06 -16.96
CA ILE A 119 -5.25 8.79 -16.20
C ILE A 119 -4.18 8.80 -15.11
N SER A 120 -2.95 9.17 -15.46
CA SER A 120 -1.83 9.28 -14.51
C SER A 120 -2.15 10.26 -13.36
N ALA A 121 -2.64 11.45 -13.67
CA ALA A 121 -3.01 12.45 -12.67
C ALA A 121 -4.12 11.94 -11.73
N LEU A 122 -5.18 11.33 -12.28
CA LEU A 122 -6.27 10.73 -11.49
C LEU A 122 -5.76 9.61 -10.59
N SER A 123 -4.87 8.75 -11.08
CA SER A 123 -4.26 7.68 -10.30
C SER A 123 -3.41 8.21 -9.14
N VAL A 124 -2.65 9.30 -9.33
CA VAL A 124 -1.89 9.93 -8.25
C VAL A 124 -2.83 10.52 -7.19
N CYS A 125 -3.91 11.18 -7.61
CA CYS A 125 -4.94 11.68 -6.68
C CYS A 125 -5.58 10.54 -5.88
N LEU A 126 -5.98 9.45 -6.54
CA LEU A 126 -6.53 8.28 -5.85
C LEU A 126 -5.52 7.66 -4.88
N PHE A 127 -4.26 7.53 -5.29
CA PHE A 127 -3.19 7.00 -4.45
C PHE A 127 -2.96 7.87 -3.20
N TYR A 128 -3.03 9.19 -3.33
CA TYR A 128 -2.96 10.11 -2.20
C TYR A 128 -4.07 9.81 -1.16
N TYR A 129 -5.33 9.70 -1.60
CA TYR A 129 -6.44 9.42 -0.69
C TYR A 129 -6.33 8.04 -0.03
N VAL A 130 -5.97 7.01 -0.81
CA VAL A 130 -5.75 5.66 -0.27
C VAL A 130 -4.61 5.65 0.75
N SER A 131 -3.51 6.34 0.46
CA SER A 131 -2.38 6.44 1.38
C SER A 131 -2.78 7.09 2.70
N GLU A 132 -3.53 8.19 2.67
CA GLU A 132 -4.01 8.87 3.88
C GLU A 132 -4.99 8.00 4.67
N ALA A 133 -5.91 7.30 3.98
CA ALA A 133 -6.83 6.37 4.61
C ALA A 133 -6.10 5.21 5.31
N VAL A 134 -5.08 4.63 4.66
CA VAL A 134 -4.25 3.56 5.25
C VAL A 134 -3.56 4.04 6.52
N MET A 135 -2.93 5.22 6.50
CA MET A 135 -2.28 5.78 7.69
C MET A 135 -3.27 6.04 8.83
N TYR A 136 -4.46 6.57 8.50
CA TYR A 136 -5.52 6.79 9.46
C TYR A 136 -5.98 5.50 10.14
N VAL A 137 -6.21 4.46 9.34
CA VAL A 137 -6.60 3.12 9.82
C VAL A 137 -5.49 2.51 10.68
N GLU A 138 -4.22 2.59 10.25
CA GLU A 138 -3.09 2.08 11.02
C GLU A 138 -2.96 2.74 12.39
N ASN A 139 -3.13 4.07 12.45
CA ASN A 139 -3.10 4.82 13.72
C ASN A 139 -4.26 4.44 14.65
N ARG A 140 -5.47 4.26 14.11
CA ARG A 140 -6.64 3.76 14.85
C ARG A 140 -6.38 2.36 15.42
N PHE A 141 -5.84 1.44 14.61
CA PHE A 141 -5.50 0.09 15.05
C PHE A 141 -4.42 0.08 16.14
N LYS A 142 -3.34 0.85 15.98
CA LYS A 142 -2.30 0.98 17.01
C LYS A 142 -2.88 1.49 18.34
N LYS A 143 -3.79 2.47 18.28
CA LYS A 143 -4.48 2.99 19.46
C LYS A 143 -5.37 1.94 20.11
N ALA A 144 -6.16 1.20 19.32
CA ALA A 144 -7.01 0.12 19.83
C ALA A 144 -6.19 -0.97 20.53
N ILE A 145 -5.10 -1.43 19.90
CA ILE A 145 -4.18 -2.41 20.48
C ILE A 145 -3.57 -1.87 21.78
N LYS A 146 -3.07 -0.62 21.77
CA LYS A 146 -2.50 0.01 22.98
C LYS A 146 -3.50 0.05 24.13
N ASN A 147 -4.75 0.42 23.85
CA ASN A 147 -5.81 0.46 24.86
C ASN A 147 -6.16 -0.93 25.43
N ILE A 148 -6.19 -1.96 24.58
CA ILE A 148 -6.43 -3.34 25.03
C ILE A 148 -5.28 -3.81 25.92
N PHE A 149 -4.03 -3.60 25.51
CA PHE A 149 -2.87 -4.00 26.30
C PHE A 149 -2.72 -3.19 27.59
N SER A 150 -3.02 -1.89 27.59
CA SER A 150 -3.03 -1.10 28.82
C SER A 150 -4.11 -1.63 29.77
N HIS A 151 -5.32 -1.90 29.27
CA HIS A 151 -6.37 -2.48 30.10
C HIS A 151 -6.00 -3.85 30.68
N ILE A 152 -5.39 -4.74 29.89
CA ILE A 152 -4.91 -6.05 30.37
C ILE A 152 -3.81 -5.88 31.43
N TYR A 153 -2.88 -4.95 31.23
CA TYR A 153 -1.79 -4.67 32.16
C TYR A 153 -2.30 -4.07 33.47
N ASP A 154 -3.22 -3.10 33.38
CA ASP A 154 -3.87 -2.46 34.52
C ASP A 154 -4.69 -3.49 35.31
N THR A 155 -5.47 -4.34 34.63
CA THR A 155 -6.19 -5.46 35.27
C THR A 155 -5.24 -6.45 35.96
N LYS A 156 -4.05 -6.70 35.40
CA LYS A 156 -3.04 -7.58 36.03
C LYS A 156 -2.41 -6.97 37.28
N ASN A 157 -2.32 -5.65 37.36
CA ASN A 157 -1.84 -4.94 38.55
C ASN A 157 -2.95 -4.78 39.60
N ASP A 158 -4.22 -4.66 39.19
CA ASP A 158 -5.38 -4.64 40.08
C ASP A 158 -5.69 -6.01 40.72
N ILE A 159 -5.14 -7.11 40.18
CA ILE A 159 -5.20 -8.44 40.83
C ILE A 159 -4.31 -8.51 42.09
N LYS A 160 -3.52 -7.47 42.40
CA LYS A 160 -2.70 -7.43 43.63
C LYS A 160 -3.24 -6.63 44.80
N GLU A 161 -4.36 -5.91 44.70
CA GLU A 161 -5.00 -5.33 45.88
C GLU A 161 -6.48 -5.06 45.56
N GLU A 162 -7.35 -5.94 46.06
CA GLU A 162 -8.71 -5.63 46.53
C GLU A 162 -9.59 -4.76 45.61
N LYS A 163 -10.37 -5.35 44.68
CA LYS A 163 -11.72 -4.88 44.24
C LYS A 163 -12.37 -5.74 43.12
N GLN A 164 -12.53 -7.04 43.34
CA GLN A 164 -13.26 -7.93 42.40
C GLN A 164 -14.75 -7.53 42.22
N ALA A 165 -15.37 -6.91 43.22
CA ALA A 165 -16.78 -6.52 43.16
C ALA A 165 -17.07 -5.33 42.20
N GLU A 166 -16.11 -4.42 41.99
CA GLU A 166 -16.30 -3.24 41.14
C GLU A 166 -16.22 -3.62 39.64
N HIS A 167 -15.43 -4.64 39.30
CA HIS A 167 -15.30 -5.17 37.95
C HIS A 167 -16.53 -5.96 37.46
N GLU A 168 -17.26 -6.65 38.35
CA GLU A 168 -18.51 -7.32 37.98
C GLU A 168 -19.62 -6.32 37.64
N ILE A 169 -19.71 -5.23 38.41
CA ILE A 169 -20.69 -4.16 38.16
C ILE A 169 -20.39 -3.42 36.85
N LEU A 170 -19.11 -3.16 36.55
CA LEU A 170 -18.70 -2.53 35.29
C LEU A 170 -18.93 -3.43 34.07
N ARG A 171 -18.71 -4.75 34.20
CA ARG A 171 -19.04 -5.71 33.15
C ARG A 171 -20.53 -5.75 32.83
N GLY A 172 -21.39 -5.73 33.86
CA GLY A 172 -22.85 -5.70 33.68
C GLY A 172 -23.31 -4.48 32.89
N LYS A 173 -22.78 -3.29 33.23
CA LYS A 173 -23.10 -2.03 32.52
C LYS A 173 -22.65 -2.05 31.06
N LEU A 174 -21.42 -2.48 30.77
CA LEU A 174 -20.88 -2.51 29.41
C LEU A 174 -21.65 -3.48 28.49
N ILE A 175 -22.13 -4.60 29.03
CA ILE A 175 -22.97 -5.55 28.27
C ILE A 175 -24.33 -4.92 27.94
N GLN A 176 -24.95 -4.23 28.89
CA GLN A 176 -26.24 -3.59 28.70
C GLN A 176 -26.17 -2.44 27.68
N GLU A 177 -25.14 -1.61 27.75
CA GLU A 177 -24.87 -0.55 26.77
C GLU A 177 -24.60 -1.10 25.36
N THR A 178 -23.98 -2.29 25.26
CA THR A 178 -23.73 -2.94 23.97
C THR A 178 -25.01 -3.52 23.37
N ILE A 179 -25.93 -4.03 24.20
CA ILE A 179 -27.24 -4.52 23.75
C ILE A 179 -28.13 -3.35 23.28
N GLU A 180 -28.11 -2.22 23.98
CA GLU A 180 -28.90 -1.03 23.59
C GLU A 180 -28.37 -0.33 22.35
N ASN A 181 -27.07 -0.40 22.06
CA ASN A 181 -26.47 0.23 20.86
C ASN A 181 -26.45 -0.69 19.62
N VAL A 182 -26.91 -1.94 19.74
CA VAL A 182 -26.95 -2.93 18.65
C VAL A 182 -28.41 -3.27 18.25
N GLY A 183 -29.41 -2.75 18.97
CA GLY A 183 -30.82 -2.72 18.55
C GLY A 183 -31.15 -1.48 17.72
#